data_AF-A0A4U9WGU7-F1
#
_entry.id   AF-A0A4U9WGU7-F1
#
_cell.length_a   1.000
_cell.length_b   1.000
_cell.length_c   1.000
_cell.angle_alpha   90.00
_cell.angle_beta   90.00
_cell.angle_gamma   90.00
#
_symmetry.space_group_name_H-M   'P 1'
#
loop_
_entity.id
_entity.type
_entity.pdbx_description
1 polymer ?
#
loop_
_entity_poly.entity_id
_entity_poly.type
_entity_poly.pdbx_seq_one_letter_code
_entity_poly.pdbx_strand_id
1 'polypeptide(L)'
;MKPVHQLLNRLGLDALATANDVNRNVLCTSNPVESELHQEAYEWAKKISEHLLPRTRAYAEVWLDKEKVATTDEEPILGATYLPRKFKTTVVIPPQNDVDLHANDMNFVAIAEHGKLVGFNLLVGGGLSIEHGNKKTYARTASEFGYIPLEHTLAVAEAVVTTQRDWGNRTDRKNAKTKYTLERVGVDTFRAEVEKRAGITFAPVRPYEFTGRGDRIGWVKGVDNHCAPDAVY
;
A
#
# COMPACT_ATOMS: atom_id res chain seq x y z
N MET A 1 -25.81 11.28 -5.49
CA MET A 1 -24.47 10.91 -4.98
C MET A 1 -24.31 11.14 -3.48
N LYS A 2 -24.55 12.34 -2.94
CA LYS A 2 -24.37 12.64 -1.50
C LYS A 2 -25.03 11.65 -0.51
N PRO A 3 -26.29 11.17 -0.71
CA PRO A 3 -26.90 10.19 0.20
C PRO A 3 -26.15 8.86 0.30
N VAL A 4 -25.44 8.45 -0.76
CA VAL A 4 -24.64 7.21 -0.77
C VAL A 4 -23.42 7.35 0.15
N HIS A 5 -22.73 8.49 0.10
CA HIS A 5 -21.59 8.75 0.98
C HIS A 5 -22.01 8.83 2.46
N GLN A 6 -23.17 9.44 2.74
CA GLN A 6 -23.71 9.47 4.09
C GLN A 6 -24.16 8.09 4.59
N LEU A 7 -24.65 7.22 3.69
CA LEU A 7 -24.95 5.82 4.02
C LEU A 7 -23.68 5.06 4.40
N LEU A 8 -22.63 5.14 3.57
CA LEU A 8 -21.33 4.51 3.87
C LEU A 8 -20.82 4.97 5.23
N ASN A 9 -20.80 6.27 5.49
CA ASN A 9 -20.31 6.82 6.75
C ASN A 9 -21.11 6.32 7.97
N ARG A 10 -22.44 6.17 7.84
CA ARG A 10 -23.28 5.60 8.92
C ARG A 10 -22.97 4.12 9.20
N LEU A 11 -22.44 3.40 8.23
CA LEU A 11 -22.00 2.01 8.35
C LEU A 11 -20.53 1.88 8.76
N GLY A 12 -19.83 2.99 9.05
CA GLY A 12 -18.40 2.99 9.36
C GLY A 12 -17.50 2.79 8.13
N LEU A 13 -18.02 3.04 6.93
CA LEU A 13 -17.31 2.94 5.65
C LEU A 13 -17.11 4.32 5.03
N ASP A 14 -16.15 4.44 4.13
CA ASP A 14 -15.93 5.66 3.35
C ASP A 14 -15.54 5.33 1.90
N ALA A 15 -15.48 6.38 1.08
CA ALA A 15 -14.98 6.30 -0.29
C ALA A 15 -13.83 7.30 -0.52
N LEU A 16 -13.18 7.73 0.56
CA LEU A 16 -12.04 8.62 0.52
C LEU A 16 -10.86 7.89 -0.15
N ALA A 17 -10.09 8.62 -0.95
CA ALA A 17 -8.89 8.11 -1.60
C ALA A 17 -9.05 6.92 -2.59
N THR A 18 -10.27 6.54 -2.97
CA THR A 18 -10.53 5.33 -3.79
C THR A 18 -10.13 5.46 -5.27
N ALA A 19 -10.13 6.67 -5.85
CA ALA A 19 -10.01 6.86 -7.31
C ALA A 19 -9.02 7.94 -7.80
N ASN A 20 -8.47 8.77 -6.91
CA ASN A 20 -7.60 9.92 -7.20
C ASN A 20 -6.10 9.56 -7.20
N ASP A 21 -5.24 10.59 -7.31
CA ASP A 21 -3.78 10.46 -7.27
C ASP A 21 -3.26 10.48 -5.83
N VAL A 22 -3.59 9.40 -5.13
CA VAL A 22 -3.35 9.11 -3.71
C VAL A 22 -2.97 7.63 -3.56
N ASN A 23 -2.69 7.21 -2.33
CA ASN A 23 -2.72 5.79 -1.99
C ASN A 23 -4.14 5.22 -2.18
N ARG A 24 -4.25 4.14 -2.96
CA ARG A 24 -5.48 3.36 -3.13
C ARG A 24 -5.64 2.39 -1.95
N ASN A 25 -6.72 1.60 -1.98
CA ASN A 25 -6.95 0.56 -0.98
C ASN A 25 -5.70 -0.30 -0.77
N VAL A 26 -5.31 -0.48 0.50
CA VAL A 26 -4.17 -1.32 0.87
C VAL A 26 -4.66 -2.77 0.89
N LEU A 27 -4.05 -3.62 0.08
CA LEU A 27 -4.38 -5.05 0.06
C LEU A 27 -3.66 -5.75 1.20
N CYS A 28 -4.26 -6.79 1.75
CA CYS A 28 -3.61 -7.74 2.66
C CYS A 28 -3.91 -9.14 2.16
N THR A 29 -2.98 -10.09 2.29
CA THR A 29 -3.27 -11.51 2.05
C THR A 29 -4.53 -11.89 2.83
N SER A 30 -5.47 -12.50 2.10
CA SER A 30 -6.82 -12.78 2.56
C SER A 30 -6.80 -13.93 3.60
N ASN A 31 -7.89 -14.06 4.37
CA ASN A 31 -8.12 -15.09 5.40
C ASN A 31 -7.59 -14.77 6.83
N PRO A 32 -8.02 -13.66 7.47
CA PRO A 32 -7.61 -13.25 8.82
C PRO A 32 -7.93 -14.25 9.94
N VAL A 33 -8.83 -15.20 9.69
CA VAL A 33 -9.22 -16.23 10.66
C VAL A 33 -8.26 -17.42 10.68
N GLU A 34 -7.32 -17.53 9.74
CA GLU A 34 -6.44 -18.69 9.62
C GLU A 34 -5.34 -18.70 10.68
N SER A 35 -4.80 -17.53 11.04
CA SER A 35 -3.74 -17.44 12.05
C SER A 35 -3.63 -16.05 12.68
N GLU A 36 -2.98 -15.99 13.85
CA GLU A 36 -2.62 -14.73 14.52
C GLU A 36 -1.80 -13.81 13.59
N LEU A 37 -0.93 -14.40 12.75
CA LEU A 37 -0.14 -13.67 11.76
C LEU A 37 -1.01 -12.89 10.77
N HIS A 38 -2.14 -13.46 10.32
CA HIS A 38 -3.03 -12.74 9.42
C HIS A 38 -3.73 -11.57 10.11
N GLN A 39 -4.10 -11.72 11.38
CA GLN A 39 -4.68 -10.62 12.17
C GLN A 39 -3.66 -9.48 12.35
N GLU A 40 -2.41 -9.81 12.71
CA GLU A 40 -1.34 -8.82 12.86
C GLU A 40 -1.03 -8.11 11.53
N ALA A 41 -0.92 -8.86 10.42
CA ALA A 41 -0.71 -8.29 9.09
C ALA A 41 -1.87 -7.41 8.63
N TYR A 42 -3.12 -7.82 8.89
CA TYR A 42 -4.30 -7.01 8.60
C TYR A 42 -4.29 -5.68 9.37
N GLU A 43 -3.97 -5.71 10.67
CA GLU A 43 -3.86 -4.50 11.48
C GLU A 43 -2.76 -3.57 10.94
N TRP A 44 -1.65 -4.10 10.45
CA TRP A 44 -0.63 -3.29 9.79
C TRP A 44 -1.09 -2.72 8.44
N ALA A 45 -1.79 -3.50 7.61
CA ALA A 45 -2.37 -3.00 6.37
C ALA A 45 -3.35 -1.83 6.64
N LYS A 46 -4.17 -1.95 7.69
CA LYS A 46 -5.07 -0.91 8.16
C LYS A 46 -4.31 0.33 8.63
N LYS A 47 -3.30 0.18 9.50
CA LYS A 47 -2.44 1.29 9.96
C LYS A 47 -1.77 2.02 8.79
N ILE A 48 -1.27 1.29 7.79
CA ILE A 48 -0.68 1.88 6.58
C ILE A 48 -1.73 2.64 5.78
N SER A 49 -2.93 2.08 5.62
CA SER A 49 -4.05 2.74 4.94
C SER A 49 -4.37 4.07 5.61
N GLU A 50 -4.62 4.04 6.93
CA GLU A 50 -4.95 5.21 7.75
C GLU A 50 -3.83 6.26 7.75
N HIS A 51 -2.57 5.82 7.86
CA HIS A 51 -1.40 6.72 7.85
C HIS A 51 -1.27 7.49 6.54
N LEU A 52 -1.62 6.86 5.42
CA LEU A 52 -1.51 7.42 4.07
C LEU A 52 -2.79 8.10 3.57
N LEU A 53 -3.83 8.20 4.39
CA LEU A 53 -5.05 8.93 4.05
C LEU A 53 -4.79 10.43 3.94
N PRO A 54 -5.50 11.13 3.02
CA PRO A 54 -5.56 12.58 3.03
C PRO A 54 -6.07 13.10 4.38
N ARG A 55 -5.39 14.11 4.92
CA ARG A 55 -5.76 14.78 6.17
C ARG A 55 -6.67 16.01 5.97
N THR A 56 -6.98 16.33 4.71
CA THR A 56 -7.93 17.38 4.30
C THR A 56 -9.36 17.08 4.71
N ARG A 57 -10.12 18.15 4.98
CA ARG A 57 -11.52 18.11 5.40
C ARG A 57 -12.48 18.09 4.22
N ALA A 58 -11.99 18.34 3.01
CA ALA A 58 -12.79 18.50 1.79
C ALA A 58 -13.84 17.39 1.59
N TYR A 59 -13.49 16.12 1.88
CA TYR A 59 -14.45 15.02 1.77
C TYR A 59 -15.63 15.18 2.73
N ALA A 60 -15.36 15.49 3.99
CA ALA A 60 -16.37 15.65 5.02
C ALA A 60 -17.25 16.88 4.77
N GLU A 61 -16.66 17.97 4.29
CA GLU A 61 -17.37 19.21 3.97
C GLU A 61 -18.31 19.07 2.77
N VAL A 62 -17.87 18.37 1.72
CA VAL A 62 -18.68 18.18 0.50
C VAL A 62 -19.76 17.12 0.72
N TRP A 63 -19.40 15.99 1.31
CA TRP A 63 -20.25 14.79 1.32
C TRP A 63 -20.99 14.53 2.63
N LEU A 64 -20.47 15.00 3.77
CA LEU A 64 -20.98 14.66 5.10
C LEU A 64 -21.62 15.85 5.86
N ASP A 65 -21.87 16.96 5.16
CA ASP A 65 -22.45 18.19 5.74
C ASP A 65 -21.68 18.73 6.95
N LYS A 66 -20.37 18.46 7.02
CA LYS A 66 -19.52 19.05 8.06
C LYS A 66 -19.25 20.52 7.73
N GLU A 67 -19.13 21.32 8.79
CA GLU A 67 -18.87 22.75 8.66
C GLU A 67 -17.54 23.01 7.94
N LYS A 68 -17.61 23.91 6.96
CA LYS A 68 -16.43 24.43 6.26
C LYS A 68 -15.64 25.31 7.20
N VAL A 69 -14.39 24.96 7.42
CA VAL A 69 -13.49 25.77 8.25
C VAL A 69 -12.61 26.62 7.32
N ALA A 70 -12.51 27.92 7.58
CA ALA A 70 -11.71 28.85 6.80
C ALA A 70 -10.20 28.73 7.12
N THR A 71 -9.70 27.51 7.34
CA THR A 71 -8.28 27.22 7.57
C THR A 71 -7.71 26.50 6.36
N THR A 72 -6.46 26.77 6.01
CA THR A 72 -5.77 25.99 4.99
C THR A 72 -5.55 24.58 5.52
N ASP A 73 -6.15 23.59 4.89
CA ASP A 73 -5.87 22.19 5.20
C ASP A 73 -4.39 21.89 4.90
N GLU A 74 -3.68 21.31 5.88
CA GLU A 74 -2.31 20.83 5.70
C GLU A 74 -2.30 19.34 5.34
N GLU A 75 -1.57 18.99 4.27
CA GLU A 75 -1.32 17.61 3.85
C GLU A 75 0.16 17.27 4.05
N PRO A 76 0.59 16.79 5.24
CA PRO A 76 2.01 16.63 5.56
C PRO A 76 2.70 15.58 4.68
N ILE A 77 1.98 14.51 4.33
CA ILE A 77 2.51 13.41 3.51
C ILE A 77 2.26 13.69 2.03
N LEU A 78 1.02 13.98 1.65
CA LEU A 78 0.62 14.09 0.24
C LEU A 78 1.02 15.44 -0.38
N GLY A 79 1.18 16.48 0.44
CA GLY A 79 1.44 17.85 0.02
C GLY A 79 0.26 18.48 -0.73
N ALA A 80 0.36 19.78 -1.01
CA ALA A 80 -0.70 20.54 -1.68
C ALA A 80 -1.10 19.98 -3.06
N THR A 81 -0.17 19.29 -3.75
CA THR A 81 -0.39 18.74 -5.09
C THR A 81 -0.62 17.23 -5.11
N TYR A 82 -0.78 16.58 -3.94
CA TYR A 82 -0.96 15.13 -3.84
C TYR A 82 0.14 14.34 -4.59
N LEU A 83 -0.09 13.07 -4.94
CA LEU A 83 0.89 12.26 -5.68
C LEU A 83 0.83 12.54 -7.20
N PRO A 84 1.92 12.31 -7.96
CA PRO A 84 1.91 12.42 -9.42
C PRO A 84 0.93 11.46 -10.11
N ARG A 85 0.68 10.30 -9.47
CA ARG A 85 -0.26 9.29 -9.94
C ARG A 85 -0.74 8.41 -8.78
N LYS A 86 -1.86 7.69 -8.96
CA LYS A 86 -2.32 6.62 -8.05
C LYS A 86 -1.17 5.75 -7.55
N PHE A 87 -1.16 5.48 -6.25
CA PHE A 87 -0.17 4.67 -5.56
C PHE A 87 -0.89 3.46 -4.95
N LYS A 88 -0.31 2.26 -5.05
CA LYS A 88 -0.90 1.02 -4.58
C LYS A 88 0.03 0.33 -3.60
N THR A 89 -0.54 -0.13 -2.49
CA THR A 89 0.21 -0.73 -1.40
C THR A 89 -0.36 -2.09 -1.04
N THR A 90 0.50 -3.05 -0.70
CA THR A 90 0.09 -4.36 -0.19
C THR A 90 0.86 -4.76 1.05
N VAL A 91 0.22 -5.60 1.87
CA VAL A 91 0.84 -6.43 2.90
C VAL A 91 0.63 -7.88 2.46
N VAL A 92 1.70 -8.67 2.41
CA VAL A 92 1.68 -10.02 1.83
C VAL A 92 2.16 -11.01 2.86
N ILE A 93 1.48 -12.15 3.00
CA ILE A 93 1.89 -13.22 3.92
C ILE A 93 2.36 -14.43 3.10
N PRO A 94 3.68 -14.71 3.06
CA PRO A 94 4.19 -15.93 2.45
C PRO A 94 3.58 -17.20 3.07
N PRO A 95 3.32 -18.26 2.28
CA PRO A 95 3.73 -18.41 0.88
C PRO A 95 2.69 -17.96 -0.16
N GLN A 96 1.67 -17.21 0.23
CA GLN A 96 0.63 -16.73 -0.68
C GLN A 96 1.01 -15.37 -1.27
N ASN A 97 0.74 -15.20 -2.57
CA ASN A 97 0.84 -13.92 -3.28
C ASN A 97 -0.48 -13.62 -4.02
N ASP A 98 -1.60 -13.89 -3.35
CA ASP A 98 -2.97 -13.61 -3.76
C ASP A 98 -3.19 -12.13 -4.11
N VAL A 99 -2.53 -11.23 -3.38
CA VAL A 99 -2.56 -9.77 -3.63
C VAL A 99 -1.72 -9.29 -4.83
N ASP A 100 -1.03 -10.23 -5.51
CA ASP A 100 -0.20 -10.02 -6.70
C ASP A 100 0.77 -8.83 -6.56
N LEU A 101 1.70 -8.92 -5.61
CA LEU A 101 2.55 -7.81 -5.15
C LEU A 101 3.27 -7.06 -6.28
N HIS A 102 3.65 -7.75 -7.36
CA HIS A 102 4.36 -7.13 -8.49
C HIS A 102 3.48 -6.15 -9.31
N ALA A 103 2.18 -6.10 -9.06
CA ALA A 103 1.27 -5.11 -9.63
C ALA A 103 1.20 -3.79 -8.85
N ASN A 104 1.92 -3.68 -7.72
CA ASN A 104 1.78 -2.61 -6.73
C ASN A 104 3.08 -1.83 -6.51
N ASP A 105 2.94 -0.57 -6.08
CA ASP A 105 4.06 0.35 -5.93
C ASP A 105 4.92 0.03 -4.71
N MET A 106 4.29 -0.38 -3.61
CA MET A 106 4.93 -0.66 -2.32
C MET A 106 4.33 -1.91 -1.70
N ASN A 107 5.18 -2.84 -1.27
CA ASN A 107 4.75 -4.13 -0.78
C ASN A 107 5.53 -4.48 0.49
N PHE A 108 4.82 -4.85 1.53
CA PHE A 108 5.36 -5.31 2.79
C PHE A 108 5.15 -6.82 2.90
N VAL A 109 6.20 -7.61 2.68
CA VAL A 109 6.16 -9.06 2.82
C VAL A 109 6.42 -9.41 4.28
N ALA A 110 5.40 -9.96 4.94
CA ALA A 110 5.41 -10.32 6.36
C ALA A 110 6.51 -11.34 6.66
N ILE A 111 7.35 -11.02 7.64
CA ILE A 111 8.33 -11.95 8.21
C ILE A 111 7.91 -12.28 9.63
N ALA A 112 7.72 -13.57 9.88
CA ALA A 112 7.31 -14.08 11.17
C ALA A 112 8.39 -14.94 11.82
N GLU A 113 8.49 -14.87 13.14
CA GLU A 113 9.27 -15.79 13.98
C GLU A 113 8.33 -16.35 15.05
N HIS A 114 8.34 -17.68 15.23
CA HIS A 114 7.47 -18.36 16.20
C HIS A 114 5.97 -18.01 16.05
N GLY A 115 5.52 -17.77 14.82
CA GLY A 115 4.12 -17.40 14.52
C GLY A 115 3.76 -15.94 14.77
N LYS A 116 4.70 -15.11 15.24
CA LYS A 116 4.53 -13.68 15.48
C LYS A 116 5.19 -12.85 14.40
N LEU A 117 4.54 -11.77 13.97
CA LEU A 117 5.11 -10.85 13.00
C LEU A 117 6.27 -10.09 13.66
N VAL A 118 7.45 -10.14 13.05
CA VAL A 118 8.65 -9.43 13.56
C VAL A 118 9.10 -8.29 12.65
N GLY A 119 8.61 -8.22 11.42
CA GLY A 119 8.92 -7.14 10.49
C GLY A 119 8.50 -7.47 9.08
N PHE A 120 9.06 -6.71 8.13
CA PHE A 120 8.72 -6.83 6.73
C PHE A 120 9.94 -6.77 5.83
N ASN A 121 9.95 -7.56 4.75
CA ASN A 121 10.74 -7.21 3.58
C ASN A 121 9.95 -6.20 2.75
N LEU A 122 10.62 -5.13 2.32
CA LEU A 122 10.05 -4.11 1.45
C LEU A 122 10.39 -4.39 -0.02
N LEU A 123 9.37 -4.42 -0.88
CA LEU A 123 9.51 -4.44 -2.34
C LEU A 123 8.81 -3.24 -2.98
N VAL A 124 9.49 -2.53 -3.89
CA VAL A 124 9.00 -1.26 -4.47
C VAL A 124 9.05 -1.27 -6.00
N GLY A 125 8.07 -0.63 -6.64
CA GLY A 125 8.13 -0.28 -8.06
C GLY A 125 7.43 -1.24 -9.02
N GLY A 126 6.48 -2.04 -8.54
CA GLY A 126 5.63 -2.84 -9.41
C GLY A 126 4.63 -1.99 -10.19
N GLY A 127 4.13 -2.52 -11.31
CA GLY A 127 3.00 -1.92 -12.01
C GLY A 127 2.82 -2.35 -13.46
N LEU A 128 1.58 -2.69 -13.81
CA LEU A 128 1.27 -3.41 -15.05
C LEU A 128 0.94 -2.54 -16.27
N SER A 129 0.53 -1.29 -16.06
CA SER A 129 -0.03 -0.44 -17.13
C SER A 129 0.95 -0.21 -18.28
N ILE A 130 0.48 -0.43 -19.51
CA ILE A 130 1.18 -0.14 -20.78
C ILE A 130 0.26 0.67 -21.71
N GLU A 131 0.83 1.23 -22.77
CA GLU A 131 0.12 1.80 -23.91
C GLU A 131 0.56 1.07 -25.19
N HIS A 132 -0.40 0.58 -25.97
CA HIS A 132 -0.12 -0.17 -27.19
C HIS A 132 0.72 0.65 -28.17
N GLY A 133 1.80 0.05 -28.69
CA GLY A 133 2.74 0.70 -29.61
C GLY A 133 3.73 1.66 -28.94
N ASN A 134 3.54 2.02 -27.67
CA ASN A 134 4.44 2.93 -26.96
C ASN A 134 5.48 2.17 -26.12
N LYS A 135 6.66 1.94 -26.71
CA LYS A 135 7.79 1.25 -26.06
C LYS A 135 8.36 1.97 -24.83
N LYS A 136 7.99 3.22 -24.58
CA LYS A 136 8.38 3.96 -23.36
C LYS A 136 7.53 3.56 -22.15
N THR A 137 6.44 2.81 -22.37
CA THR A 137 5.59 2.26 -21.30
C THR A 137 5.75 0.74 -21.25
N TYR A 138 5.91 0.19 -20.06
CA TYR A 138 6.20 -1.24 -19.86
C TYR A 138 5.70 -1.70 -18.50
N ALA A 139 5.33 -2.97 -18.38
CA ALA A 139 5.12 -3.60 -17.07
C ALA A 139 6.46 -3.79 -16.35
N ARG A 140 6.46 -3.68 -15.02
CA ARG A 140 7.65 -3.85 -14.19
C ARG A 140 7.27 -4.62 -12.93
N THR A 141 8.13 -5.55 -12.51
CA THR A 141 8.04 -6.19 -11.19
C THR A 141 8.60 -5.27 -10.11
N ALA A 142 8.13 -5.44 -8.88
CA ALA A 142 8.72 -4.75 -7.72
C ALA A 142 10.14 -5.27 -7.42
N SER A 143 11.02 -4.38 -6.96
CA SER A 143 12.41 -4.67 -6.59
C SER A 143 12.57 -4.69 -5.07
N GLU A 144 13.37 -5.60 -4.56
CA GLU A 144 13.67 -5.70 -3.13
C GLU A 144 14.52 -4.52 -2.65
N PHE A 145 14.13 -3.95 -1.52
CA PHE A 145 14.89 -2.89 -0.85
C PHE A 145 15.67 -3.46 0.34
N GLY A 146 14.99 -4.28 1.16
CA GLY A 146 15.56 -4.93 2.34
C GLY A 146 14.52 -5.17 3.43
N TYR A 147 14.99 -5.65 4.58
CA TYR A 147 14.18 -5.92 5.76
C TYR A 147 14.10 -4.71 6.68
N ILE A 148 12.94 -4.53 7.32
CA ILE A 148 12.70 -3.56 8.39
C ILE A 148 11.97 -4.21 9.59
N PRO A 149 12.37 -3.87 10.83
CA PRO A 149 11.57 -4.10 12.02
C PRO A 149 10.19 -3.41 11.97
N LEU A 150 9.22 -3.93 12.72
CA LEU A 150 7.83 -3.46 12.66
C LEU A 150 7.68 -1.98 13.03
N GLU A 151 8.45 -1.49 14.01
CA GLU A 151 8.38 -0.11 14.50
C GLU A 151 8.69 0.93 13.42
N HIS A 152 9.40 0.54 12.35
CA HIS A 152 9.78 1.43 11.26
C HIS A 152 8.78 1.43 10.09
N THR A 153 7.75 0.58 10.12
CA THR A 153 6.83 0.35 8.99
C THR A 153 6.20 1.64 8.47
N LEU A 154 5.62 2.48 9.35
CA LEU A 154 4.94 3.70 8.92
C LEU A 154 5.92 4.78 8.44
N ALA A 155 7.06 4.93 9.11
CA ALA A 155 8.12 5.85 8.70
C ALA A 155 8.65 5.51 7.30
N VAL A 156 8.83 4.22 7.02
CA VAL A 156 9.25 3.73 5.71
C VAL A 156 8.16 3.89 4.66
N ALA A 157 6.90 3.60 4.99
CA ALA A 157 5.78 3.82 4.09
C ALA A 157 5.68 5.29 3.65
N GLU A 158 5.79 6.20 4.60
CA GLU A 158 5.81 7.64 4.36
C GLU A 158 7.04 8.06 3.54
N ALA A 159 8.23 7.54 3.86
CA ALA A 159 9.45 7.84 3.13
C ALA A 159 9.37 7.43 1.65
N VAL A 160 8.83 6.24 1.34
CA VAL A 160 8.60 5.80 -0.04
C VAL A 160 7.60 6.71 -0.75
N VAL A 161 6.46 7.01 -0.11
CA VAL A 161 5.40 7.84 -0.69
C VAL A 161 5.88 9.26 -0.95
N THR A 162 6.59 9.87 -0.01
CA THR A 162 7.11 11.23 -0.17
C THR A 162 8.26 11.27 -1.19
N THR A 163 9.12 10.25 -1.26
CA THR A 163 10.13 10.15 -2.33
C THR A 163 9.47 10.12 -3.69
N GLN A 164 8.44 9.29 -3.86
CA GLN A 164 7.66 9.25 -5.10
C GLN A 164 6.89 10.55 -5.37
N ARG A 165 6.38 11.22 -4.33
CA ARG A 165 5.72 12.53 -4.44
C ARG A 165 6.65 13.58 -5.03
N ASP A 166 7.90 13.59 -4.57
CA ASP A 166 8.90 14.62 -4.91
C ASP A 166 9.62 14.31 -6.23
N TRP A 167 9.89 13.04 -6.51
CA TRP A 167 10.68 12.63 -7.68
C TRP A 167 9.83 12.16 -8.86
N GLY A 168 8.57 11.80 -8.65
CA GLY A 168 7.71 11.33 -9.74
C GLY A 168 7.43 12.42 -10.78
N ASN A 169 7.42 12.03 -12.05
CA ASN A 169 7.20 12.97 -13.15
C ASN A 169 5.78 13.54 -13.09
N ARG A 170 5.64 14.87 -13.01
CA ARG A 170 4.34 15.57 -12.99
C ARG A 170 3.96 16.20 -14.34
N THR A 171 4.87 16.19 -15.31
CA THR A 171 4.63 16.74 -16.66
C THR A 171 3.98 15.69 -17.56
N ASP A 172 4.51 14.47 -17.57
CA ASP A 172 3.94 13.35 -18.34
C ASP A 172 3.33 12.30 -17.41
N ARG A 173 1.99 12.27 -17.38
CA ARG A 173 1.21 11.33 -16.58
C ARG A 173 1.48 9.86 -16.94
N LYS A 174 1.88 9.57 -18.19
CA LYS A 174 2.22 8.21 -18.63
C LYS A 174 3.55 7.73 -18.04
N ASN A 175 4.40 8.66 -17.60
CA ASN A 175 5.69 8.43 -16.96
C ASN A 175 5.69 8.70 -15.44
N ALA A 176 4.52 8.99 -14.86
CA ALA A 176 4.40 9.45 -13.47
C ALA A 176 4.47 8.35 -12.39
N LYS A 177 4.37 7.07 -12.75
CA LYS A 177 4.34 5.94 -11.79
C LYS A 177 5.73 5.63 -11.21
N THR A 178 5.76 5.15 -9.97
CA THR A 178 6.98 4.78 -9.23
C THR A 178 7.92 3.86 -10.00
N LYS A 179 7.37 2.92 -10.78
CA LYS A 179 8.15 2.05 -11.67
C LYS A 179 9.08 2.83 -12.62
N TYR A 180 8.64 3.96 -13.17
CA TYR A 180 9.46 4.78 -14.06
C TYR A 180 10.43 5.68 -13.29
N THR A 181 10.03 6.15 -12.10
CA THR A 181 10.93 6.88 -11.20
C THR A 181 12.13 6.01 -10.84
N LEU A 182 11.89 4.76 -10.44
CA LEU A 182 12.94 3.80 -10.10
C LEU A 182 13.87 3.48 -11.26
N GLU A 183 13.33 3.27 -12.46
CA GLU A 183 14.15 3.02 -13.65
C GLU A 183 15.00 4.23 -14.04
N ARG A 184 14.50 5.45 -13.80
CA ARG A 184 15.24 6.68 -14.11
C ARG A 184 16.37 6.96 -13.12
N VAL A 185 16.14 6.74 -11.83
CA VAL A 185 17.11 7.12 -10.77
C VAL A 185 17.98 5.95 -10.30
N GLY A 186 17.57 4.72 -10.58
CA GLY A 186 18.17 3.49 -10.05
C GLY A 186 17.60 3.08 -8.70
N VAL A 187 17.54 1.76 -8.46
CA VAL A 187 17.01 1.18 -7.21
C VAL A 187 17.81 1.65 -6.00
N ASP A 188 19.15 1.62 -6.08
CA ASP A 188 20.02 1.99 -4.96
C ASP A 188 19.86 3.47 -4.57
N THR A 189 19.75 4.36 -5.55
CA THR A 189 19.53 5.79 -5.32
C THR A 189 18.20 6.05 -4.62
N PHE A 190 17.13 5.37 -5.07
CA PHE A 190 15.82 5.48 -4.44
C PHE A 190 15.83 4.89 -3.03
N ARG A 191 16.46 3.73 -2.84
CA ARG A 191 16.61 3.10 -1.51
C ARG A 191 17.33 4.03 -0.53
N ALA A 192 18.43 4.64 -0.94
CA ALA A 192 19.20 5.56 -0.09
C ALA A 192 18.40 6.81 0.32
N GLU A 193 17.57 7.36 -0.57
CA GLU A 193 16.68 8.47 -0.22
C GLU A 193 15.59 8.05 0.76
N VAL A 194 15.02 6.85 0.60
CA VAL A 194 14.05 6.29 1.54
C VAL A 194 14.67 6.08 2.92
N GLU A 195 15.87 5.51 2.99
CA GLU A 195 16.65 5.36 4.24
C GLU A 195 16.85 6.70 4.94
N LYS A 196 17.30 7.70 4.19
CA LYS A 196 17.51 9.07 4.70
C LYS A 196 16.24 9.68 5.29
N ARG A 197 15.10 9.54 4.61
CA ARG A 197 13.81 10.11 5.07
C ARG A 197 13.22 9.36 6.25
N ALA A 198 13.32 8.03 6.23
CA ALA A 198 12.82 7.18 7.31
C ALA A 198 13.74 7.18 8.54
N GLY A 199 14.98 7.64 8.42
CA GLY A 199 15.96 7.64 9.50
C GLY A 199 16.43 6.23 9.86
N ILE A 200 16.49 5.32 8.88
CA ILE A 200 16.88 3.92 9.06
C ILE A 200 17.91 3.48 8.01
N THR A 201 18.45 2.29 8.19
CA THR A 201 19.17 1.55 7.15
C THR A 201 18.47 0.21 6.95
N PHE A 202 18.20 -0.17 5.71
CA PHE A 202 17.61 -1.46 5.42
C PHE A 202 18.57 -2.59 5.79
N ALA A 203 18.08 -3.56 6.54
CA ALA A 203 18.80 -4.81 6.73
C ALA A 203 18.71 -5.69 5.46
N PRO A 204 19.58 -6.70 5.32
CA PRO A 204 19.44 -7.68 4.25
C PRO A 204 18.04 -8.31 4.22
N VAL A 205 17.55 -8.56 3.01
CA VAL A 205 16.28 -9.26 2.79
C VAL A 205 16.30 -10.59 3.54
N ARG A 206 15.25 -10.86 4.31
CA ARG A 206 15.07 -12.15 4.97
C ARG A 206 14.45 -13.16 4.00
N PRO A 207 14.75 -14.47 4.08
CA PRO A 207 14.19 -15.44 3.13
C PRO A 207 12.65 -15.48 3.15
N TYR A 208 12.06 -15.59 1.97
CA TYR A 208 10.63 -15.83 1.76
C TYR A 208 10.44 -16.56 0.43
N GLU A 209 9.33 -17.25 0.27
CA GLU A 209 8.95 -17.95 -0.97
C GLU A 209 7.45 -17.80 -1.20
N PHE A 210 7.04 -17.70 -2.45
CA PHE A 210 5.62 -17.78 -2.82
C PHE A 210 5.35 -19.05 -3.63
N THR A 211 4.31 -19.78 -3.24
CA THR A 211 3.93 -21.04 -3.89
C THR A 211 2.66 -20.92 -4.73
N GLY A 212 1.87 -19.86 -4.55
CA GLY A 212 0.62 -19.67 -5.28
C GLY A 212 0.03 -18.27 -5.16
N ARG A 213 -1.01 -18.02 -5.97
CA ARG A 213 -1.78 -16.77 -6.00
C ARG A 213 -3.29 -16.99 -5.99
N GLY A 214 -3.73 -18.25 -5.93
CA GLY A 214 -5.15 -18.59 -5.94
C GLY A 214 -5.73 -18.57 -4.52
N ASP A 215 -6.99 -18.21 -4.43
CA ASP A 215 -7.78 -18.35 -3.20
C ASP A 215 -7.97 -19.83 -2.86
N ARG A 216 -8.20 -20.16 -1.58
CA ARG A 216 -8.43 -21.54 -1.14
C ARG A 216 -9.93 -21.82 -1.07
N ILE A 217 -10.60 -21.66 -2.21
CA ILE A 217 -12.06 -21.80 -2.34
C ILE A 217 -12.60 -23.00 -1.55
N GLY A 218 -13.52 -22.74 -0.61
CA GLY A 218 -14.15 -23.77 0.23
C GLY A 218 -13.94 -23.53 1.73
N TRP A 219 -14.20 -24.54 2.56
CA TRP A 219 -14.09 -24.39 4.01
C TRP A 219 -12.65 -24.56 4.49
N VAL A 220 -12.12 -23.53 5.15
CA VAL A 220 -10.81 -23.57 5.80
C VAL A 220 -11.01 -23.41 7.31
N LYS A 221 -10.24 -24.18 8.08
CA LYS A 221 -10.30 -24.15 9.55
C LYS A 221 -9.49 -22.97 10.07
N GLY A 222 -10.13 -22.10 10.86
CA GLY A 222 -9.48 -20.99 11.54
C GLY A 222 -8.90 -21.34 12.91
N VAL A 223 -8.25 -20.35 13.55
CA VAL A 223 -7.58 -20.47 14.86
C VAL A 223 -8.55 -20.83 16.00
N ASP A 224 -9.81 -20.39 15.93
CA ASP A 224 -10.82 -20.61 16.98
C ASP A 224 -11.62 -21.91 16.80
N ASN A 225 -11.12 -22.90 16.04
CA ASN A 225 -11.87 -24.09 15.60
C ASN A 225 -13.15 -23.80 14.78
N HIS A 226 -13.41 -22.54 14.43
CA HIS A 226 -14.46 -22.15 13.50
C HIS A 226 -13.95 -22.29 12.05
N CYS A 227 -14.74 -22.93 11.19
CA CYS A 227 -14.47 -22.94 9.76
C CYS A 227 -15.03 -21.64 9.16
N ALA A 228 -14.26 -20.97 8.32
CA ALA A 228 -14.76 -19.89 7.47
C ALA A 228 -14.82 -20.36 6.02
N PRO A 229 -15.85 -19.96 5.25
CA PRO A 229 -15.81 -20.12 3.81
C PRO A 229 -14.75 -19.17 3.26
N ASP A 230 -13.72 -19.71 2.63
CA ASP A 230 -12.78 -18.93 1.84
C ASP A 230 -13.39 -18.72 0.45
N ALA A 231 -13.65 -17.43 0.16
CA ALA A 231 -14.24 -16.79 -1.01
C ALA A 231 -15.67 -17.18 -1.47
N VAL A 232 -16.63 -16.24 -1.27
CA VAL A 232 -17.28 -15.47 -2.36
C VAL A 232 -17.77 -14.13 -1.77
N TYR A 233 -17.10 -13.01 -2.09
CA TYR A 233 -17.71 -11.68 -2.23
C TYR A 233 -16.88 -10.80 -3.17
#